data_AF-A0AB73BAA1-F1
#
_entry.id   AF-A0AB73BAA1-F1
#
_cell.length_a   1.000
_cell.length_b   1.000
_cell.length_c   1.000
_cell.angle_alpha   90.00
_cell.angle_beta   90.00
_cell.angle_gamma   90.00
#
_symmetry.space_group_name_H-M   'P 1'
#
loop_
_entity.id
_entity.type
_entity.pdbx_description
1 polymer ?
#
loop_
_entity_poly.entity_id
_entity_poly.type
_entity_poly.pdbx_seq_one_letter_code
_entity_poly.pdbx_strand_id
1 'polypeptide(L)'
;MSQTSIAAAGDLKRGLSNRHLQLIAIGGAIGTGLFMGSGKTIFLAGPSVILVYAIIGFMLFFVMRAMGEMLLANMNYKSLRDAVSDILGPFAGFITGWT
;
A
#
# COMPACT_ATOMS: atom_id res chain seq x y z
N MET A 1 -0.33 -30.63 28.94
CA MET A 1 0.17 -29.40 28.30
C MET A 1 0.23 -29.63 26.80
N SER A 2 -0.86 -29.33 26.09
CA SER A 2 -0.98 -29.56 24.65
C SER A 2 -0.33 -28.39 23.92
N GLN A 3 0.82 -28.62 23.31
CA GLN A 3 1.45 -27.68 22.38
C GLN A 3 0.52 -27.52 21.17
N THR A 4 -0.12 -26.36 21.02
CA THR A 4 -0.79 -25.98 19.78
C THR A 4 0.30 -25.59 18.79
N SER A 5 0.69 -26.52 17.92
CA SER A 5 1.55 -26.22 16.78
C SER A 5 0.82 -25.21 15.88
N ILE A 6 1.38 -24.01 15.75
CA ILE A 6 0.96 -23.07 14.71
C ILE A 6 1.26 -23.77 13.39
N ALA A 7 0.21 -24.12 12.65
CA ALA A 7 0.29 -24.84 11.39
C ALA A 7 1.38 -24.24 10.50
N ALA A 8 2.30 -25.10 10.04
CA ALA A 8 3.28 -24.75 9.04
C ALA A 8 2.59 -24.06 7.87
N ALA A 9 2.99 -22.81 7.59
CA ALA A 9 2.63 -22.15 6.35
C ALA A 9 3.02 -23.09 5.21
N GLY A 10 2.02 -23.65 4.51
CA GLY A 10 2.26 -24.52 3.37
C GLY A 10 3.21 -23.82 2.39
N ASP A 11 4.18 -24.56 1.87
CA ASP A 11 5.24 -24.04 1.00
C ASP A 11 4.63 -23.30 -0.20
N LEU A 12 4.59 -21.96 -0.12
CA LEU A 12 4.00 -21.11 -1.13
C LEU A 12 4.91 -21.10 -2.35
N LYS A 13 4.44 -21.68 -3.46
CA LYS A 13 5.18 -21.65 -4.72
C LYS A 13 5.33 -20.20 -5.19
N ARG A 14 6.58 -19.70 -5.25
CA ARG A 14 6.90 -18.40 -5.85
C ARG A 14 6.67 -18.45 -7.36
N GLY A 15 5.48 -18.04 -7.80
CA GLY A 15 5.08 -18.03 -9.22
C GLY A 15 4.59 -16.68 -9.74
N LEU A 16 4.65 -15.62 -8.93
CA LEU A 16 4.18 -14.29 -9.33
C LEU A 16 5.22 -13.61 -10.22
N SER A 17 4.93 -13.54 -11.52
CA SER A 17 5.70 -12.74 -12.48
C SER A 17 5.48 -11.24 -12.23
N ASN A 18 6.44 -10.41 -12.64
CA ASN A 18 6.35 -8.95 -12.58
C ASN A 18 5.04 -8.42 -13.18
N ARG A 19 4.53 -9.06 -14.24
CA ARG A 19 3.26 -8.69 -14.87
C ARG A 19 2.07 -8.91 -13.94
N HIS A 20 2.04 -10.02 -13.22
CA HIS A 20 0.98 -10.30 -12.24
C HIS A 20 1.03 -9.27 -11.11
N LEU A 21 2.22 -8.93 -10.62
CA LEU A 21 2.39 -7.93 -9.57
C LEU A 21 1.90 -6.54 -10.03
N GLN A 22 2.19 -6.15 -11.28
CA GLN A 22 1.68 -4.90 -11.85
C GLN A 22 0.16 -4.90 -11.98
N LEU A 23 -0.45 -6.01 -12.43
CA LEU A 23 -1.90 -6.12 -12.54
C LEU A 23 -2.59 -6.04 -11.17
N ILE A 24 -2.00 -6.64 -10.14
CA ILE A 24 -2.47 -6.52 -8.76
C ILE A 24 -2.38 -5.07 -8.29
N ALA A 25 -1.24 -4.41 -8.54
CA ALA A 25 -1.05 -3.01 -8.17
C ALA A 25 -2.06 -2.08 -8.86
N ILE A 26 -2.28 -2.26 -10.17
CA ILE A 26 -3.26 -1.48 -10.94
C ILE A 26 -4.69 -1.75 -10.44
N GLY A 27 -5.03 -3.02 -10.19
CA GLY A 27 -6.33 -3.41 -9.68
C GLY A 27 -6.64 -2.81 -8.31
N GLY A 28 -5.66 -2.81 -7.41
CA GLY A 28 -5.75 -2.14 -6.11
C GLY A 28 -5.82 -0.62 -6.21
N ALA A 29 -5.04 0.00 -7.09
CA ALA A 29 -4.98 1.44 -7.26
C ALA A 29 -6.24 2.04 -7.88
N ILE A 30 -6.85 1.37 -8.87
CA ILE A 30 -8.11 1.81 -9.47
C ILE A 30 -9.27 1.53 -8.50
N GLY A 31 -9.37 0.27 -8.05
CA GLY A 31 -10.28 -0.19 -7.00
C GLY A 31 -11.72 0.35 -7.06
N THR A 32 -12.41 0.32 -5.93
CA THR A 32 -13.69 1.01 -5.76
C THR A 32 -13.52 2.51 -5.52
N GLY A 33 -12.34 2.94 -5.06
CA GLY A 33 -12.04 4.33 -4.69
C GLY A 33 -12.15 5.31 -5.85
N LEU A 34 -11.66 4.95 -7.04
CA LEU A 34 -11.78 5.81 -8.22
C LEU A 34 -13.24 5.96 -8.66
N PHE A 35 -14.03 4.87 -8.65
CA PHE A 35 -15.43 4.91 -9.09
C PHE A 35 -16.37 5.56 -8.07
N MET A 36 -16.26 5.21 -6.79
CA MET A 36 -17.09 5.77 -5.72
C MET A 36 -16.73 7.22 -5.40
N GLY A 37 -15.44 7.57 -5.48
CA GLY A 37 -14.94 8.91 -5.17
C GLY A 37 -15.05 9.91 -6.32
N SER A 38 -14.90 9.46 -7.57
CA SER A 38 -14.85 10.39 -8.72
C SER A 38 -16.14 11.16 -8.92
N GLY A 39 -17.33 10.54 -8.80
CA GLY A 39 -18.60 11.23 -9.04
C GLY A 39 -18.80 12.46 -8.14
N LYS A 40 -18.53 12.32 -6.84
CA LYS A 40 -18.59 13.43 -5.88
C LYS A 40 -17.49 14.47 -6.15
N THR A 41 -16.29 14.02 -6.48
CA THR A 41 -15.13 14.91 -6.72
C THR A 41 -15.31 15.73 -8.00
N ILE A 42 -15.82 15.13 -9.07
CA ILE A 42 -16.15 15.79 -10.34
C ILE A 42 -17.26 16.82 -10.13
N PHE A 43 -18.31 16.48 -9.36
CA PHE A 43 -19.39 17.42 -9.04
C PHE A 43 -18.89 18.65 -8.28
N LEU A 44 -17.98 18.47 -7.31
CA LEU A 44 -17.44 19.56 -6.50
C LEU A 44 -16.40 20.42 -7.24
N ALA A 45 -15.49 19.80 -8.00
CA ALA A 45 -14.36 20.49 -8.65
C ALA A 45 -14.66 20.95 -10.09
N GLY A 46 -15.66 20.37 -10.76
CA GLY A 46 -15.95 20.63 -12.16
C GLY A 46 -14.75 20.29 -13.08
N PRO A 47 -14.53 21.02 -14.19
CA PRO A 47 -13.42 20.76 -15.12
C PRO A 47 -12.02 20.81 -14.49
N SER A 48 -11.89 21.48 -13.34
CA SER A 48 -10.63 21.62 -12.60
C SER A 48 -10.18 20.33 -11.90
N VAL A 49 -11.02 19.29 -11.88
CA VAL A 49 -10.73 18.00 -11.24
C VAL A 49 -9.44 17.35 -11.76
N ILE A 50 -9.10 17.56 -13.03
CA ILE A 50 -7.86 17.07 -13.63
C ILE A 50 -6.64 17.68 -12.94
N LEU A 51 -6.70 18.98 -12.64
CA LEU A 51 -5.61 19.70 -11.98
C LEU A 51 -5.45 19.21 -10.53
N VAL A 52 -6.57 19.00 -9.83
CA VAL A 52 -6.59 18.41 -8.48
C VAL A 52 -5.97 17.00 -8.49
N TYR A 53 -6.37 16.13 -9.40
CA TYR A 53 -5.79 14.79 -9.52
C TYR A 53 -4.31 14.82 -9.91
N ALA A 54 -3.88 15.77 -10.74
CA ALA A 54 -2.48 15.94 -11.11
C ALA A 54 -1.61 16.32 -9.90
N ILE A 55 -2.06 17.27 -9.07
CA ILE A 55 -1.34 17.68 -7.85
C ILE A 55 -1.29 16.54 -6.84
N ILE A 56 -2.42 15.87 -6.59
CA ILE A 56 -2.48 14.75 -5.65
C ILE A 56 -1.61 13.59 -6.16
N GLY A 57 -1.70 13.26 -7.44
CA GLY A 57 -0.88 12.23 -8.07
C GLY A 57 0.61 12.55 -8.01
N PHE A 58 0.99 13.81 -8.19
CA PHE A 58 2.37 14.26 -8.05
C PHE A 58 2.89 14.05 -6.61
N MET A 59 2.11 14.42 -5.59
CA MET A 59 2.49 14.17 -4.19
C MET A 59 2.54 12.67 -3.87
N LEU A 60 1.57 11.89 -4.33
CA LEU A 60 1.55 10.43 -4.15
C LEU A 60 2.73 9.74 -4.82
N PHE A 61 3.20 10.25 -5.97
CA PHE A 61 4.40 9.74 -6.63
C PHE A 61 5.62 9.82 -5.72
N PHE A 62 5.85 10.94 -5.02
CA PHE A 62 6.96 11.04 -4.07
C PHE A 62 6.83 10.08 -2.89
N VAL A 63 5.63 9.93 -2.35
CA VAL A 63 5.38 8.98 -1.25
C VAL A 63 5.69 7.55 -1.70
N MET A 64 5.18 7.14 -2.86
CA MET A 64 5.45 5.80 -3.43
C MET A 64 6.93 5.61 -3.76
N ARG A 65 7.61 6.65 -4.26
CA ARG A 65 9.05 6.62 -4.53
C ARG A 65 9.85 6.41 -3.25
N ALA A 66 9.53 7.12 -2.18
CA ALA A 66 10.17 6.99 -0.88
C ALA A 66 9.92 5.62 -0.25
N MET A 67 8.69 5.10 -0.33
CA MET A 67 8.38 3.74 0.13
C MET A 67 9.14 2.67 -0.66
N GLY A 68 9.30 2.85 -1.97
CA GLY A 68 10.13 1.97 -2.80
C GLY A 68 11.59 1.95 -2.37
N GLU A 69 12.16 3.12 -2.07
CA GLU A 69 13.53 3.22 -1.52
C GLU A 69 13.65 2.53 -0.15
N MET A 70 12.66 2.68 0.74
CA MET A 70 12.65 2.00 2.04
C MET A 70 12.62 0.47 1.92
N LEU A 71 11.82 -0.06 0.98
CA LEU A 71 11.74 -1.50 0.71
C LEU A 71 13.05 -2.05 0.13
N LEU A 72 13.75 -1.26 -0.69
CA LEU A 72 15.06 -1.62 -1.24
C LEU A 72 16.18 -1.51 -0.21
N ALA A 73 16.08 -0.56 0.73
CA ALA A 73 17.05 -0.39 1.80
C ALA A 73 17.07 -1.59 2.76
N ASN A 74 15.91 -2.16 3.08
CA ASN A 74 15.77 -3.29 4.00
C ASN A 74 14.71 -4.29 3.49
N MET A 75 15.18 -5.38 2.86
CA MET A 75 14.31 -6.44 2.34
C MET A 75 13.62 -7.29 3.42
N ASN A 76 13.89 -7.03 4.70
CA ASN A 76 13.20 -7.68 5.81
C ASN A 76 11.82 -7.07 6.11
N TYR A 77 11.55 -5.86 5.62
CA TYR A 77 10.22 -5.26 5.75
C TYR A 77 9.22 -6.02 4.89
N LYS A 78 8.29 -6.73 5.53
CA LYS A 78 7.23 -7.50 4.86
C LYS A 78 5.93 -6.71 4.78
N SER A 79 5.77 -5.70 5.63
CA SER A 79 4.62 -4.81 5.68
C SER A 79 5.03 -3.36 5.95
N LEU A 80 4.14 -2.43 5.61
CA LEU A 80 4.31 -1.01 5.93
C LEU A 80 4.45 -0.78 7.45
N ARG A 81 3.73 -1.58 8.24
CA ARG A 81 3.79 -1.54 9.70
C ARG A 81 5.19 -1.84 10.22
N ASP A 82 5.88 -2.81 9.63
CA ASP A 82 7.25 -3.18 10.05
C ASP A 82 8.20 -2.00 9.85
N ALA A 83 8.13 -1.35 8.68
CA ALA A 83 8.93 -0.17 8.38
C ALA A 83 8.63 1.01 9.32
N VAL A 84 7.36 1.26 9.61
CA VAL A 84 6.95 2.30 10.57
C VAL A 84 7.41 1.97 11.99
N SER A 85 7.27 0.73 12.43
CA SER A 85 7.66 0.31 13.78
C SER A 85 9.16 0.41 14.02
N ASP A 86 9.96 0.19 12.98
CA ASP A 86 11.42 0.22 13.04
C ASP A 86 11.96 1.66 12.99
N ILE A 87 11.37 2.51 12.13
CA ILE A 87 11.84 3.91 11.95
C ILE A 87 11.29 4.85 13.02
N LEU A 88 10.00 4.73 13.38
CA LEU A 88 9.29 5.66 14.27
C LEU A 88 9.01 5.08 15.66
N GLY A 89 9.30 3.79 15.85
CA GLY A 89 9.16 3.08 17.11
C GLY A 89 7.86 2.27 17.25
N PRO A 90 7.78 1.42 18.29
CA PRO A 90 6.71 0.43 18.44
C PRO A 90 5.31 1.05 18.57
N PHE A 91 5.22 2.22 19.20
CA PHE A 91 3.96 2.94 19.39
C PHE A 91 3.39 3.47 18.07
N ALA A 92 4.25 4.01 17.19
CA ALA A 92 3.83 4.45 15.85
C ALA A 92 3.35 3.26 15.02
N GLY A 93 4.09 2.14 15.07
CA GLY A 93 3.69 0.89 14.41
C GLY A 93 2.37 0.31 14.93
N PHE A 94 2.08 0.48 16.23
CA PHE A 94 0.79 0.12 16.81
C PHE A 94 -0.33 1.00 16.27
N ILE A 95 -0.18 2.33 16.30
CA ILE A 95 -1.20 3.27 15.78
C ILE A 95 -1.49 2.98 14.31
N THR A 96 -0.46 2.80 13.47
CA THR A 96 -0.67 2.58 12.03
C THR A 96 -1.30 1.22 11.69
N GLY A 97 -1.20 0.24 12.60
CA GLY A 97 -1.74 -1.10 12.39
C GLY A 97 -3.03 -1.38 13.16
N TRP A 98 -3.60 -0.39 13.84
CA TRP A 98 -4.75 -0.56 14.74
C TRP A 98 -6.11 -0.45 14.04
N THR A 99 -6.16 0.19 12.88
CA THR A 99 -7.32 0.24 11.96
C THR A 99 -7.11 -0.69 10.79
#